data_AF-A0A1T4JSJ0-F1
#
_entry.id   AF-A0A1T4JSJ0-F1
#
_cell.length_a   1.000
_cell.length_b   1.000
_cell.length_c   1.000
_cell.angle_alpha   90.00
_cell.angle_beta   90.00
_cell.angle_gamma   90.00
#
_symmetry.space_group_name_H-M   'P 1'
#
loop_
_entity.id
_entity.type
_entity.pdbx_description
1 polymer ?
#
loop_
_entity_poly.entity_id
_entity_poly.type
_entity_poly.pdbx_seq_one_letter_code
_entity_poly.pdbx_strand_id
1 'polypeptide(L)'
;MKRIIVLFLSILFVSCSSLQMKKDENKEEIIYKTLYQNWQLDQLRTKIDLDSAKYGKNPTIIYYEKALLERLNDKKELFNLLNKIKTEFKSNEIITLDKALDMPLKGRFIKEELKNIDLSKLTINYTKPQFQRDKASNIIAFRYAEEIMYFQVQYKLINNSWKIINFQERR
;
A
#
# COMPACT_ATOMS: atom_id res chain seq x y z
N MET A 1 -3.43 -64.91 -0.38
CA MET A 1 -4.27 -64.48 -1.52
C MET A 1 -5.35 -63.54 -1.00
N LYS A 2 -5.15 -62.24 -1.18
CA LYS A 2 -6.00 -61.38 -2.02
C LYS A 2 -7.48 -61.48 -1.64
N ARG A 3 -8.00 -60.52 -0.86
CA ARG A 3 -9.37 -59.93 -0.96
C ARG A 3 -9.84 -59.16 0.30
N ILE A 4 -9.00 -58.34 0.95
CA ILE A 4 -9.49 -57.29 1.89
C ILE A 4 -8.68 -55.98 1.73
N ILE A 5 -8.35 -55.60 0.49
CA ILE A 5 -7.77 -54.27 0.18
C ILE A 5 -8.48 -53.69 -1.06
N VAL A 6 -9.82 -53.80 -1.11
CA VAL A 6 -10.62 -53.26 -2.23
C VAL A 6 -11.80 -52.40 -1.76
N LEU A 7 -11.82 -51.98 -0.49
CA LEU A 7 -12.85 -51.04 0.02
C LEU A 7 -12.31 -49.66 0.42
N PHE A 8 -11.02 -49.37 0.16
CA PHE A 8 -10.43 -48.06 0.42
C PHE A 8 -9.84 -47.36 -0.83
N LEU A 9 -10.05 -47.92 -2.02
CA LEU A 9 -9.52 -47.40 -3.29
C LEU A 9 -10.59 -46.80 -4.22
N SER A 10 -11.86 -46.78 -3.81
CA SER A 10 -12.96 -46.19 -4.59
C SER A 10 -13.38 -44.79 -4.12
N ILE A 11 -12.78 -44.23 -3.07
CA ILE A 11 -13.11 -42.86 -2.58
C ILE A 11 -12.08 -41.80 -3.08
N LEU A 12 -11.00 -42.23 -3.75
CA LEU A 12 -9.94 -41.31 -4.22
C LEU A 12 -10.06 -40.87 -5.69
N PHE A 13 -11.18 -41.14 -6.36
CA PHE A 13 -11.45 -40.65 -7.73
C PHE A 13 -12.67 -39.73 -7.86
N VAL A 14 -13.11 -39.09 -6.78
CA VAL A 14 -13.88 -37.83 -6.88
C VAL A 14 -12.92 -36.65 -6.76
N SER A 15 -11.99 -36.57 -7.70
CA SER A 15 -11.22 -35.36 -7.97
C SER A 15 -10.91 -35.32 -9.45
N CYS A 16 -11.86 -34.82 -10.23
CA CYS A 16 -11.63 -33.81 -11.26
C CYS A 16 -12.91 -33.62 -12.05
N SER A 17 -13.75 -32.69 -11.59
CA SER A 17 -14.28 -31.66 -12.48
C SER A 17 -15.09 -30.67 -11.64
N SER A 18 -14.41 -29.90 -10.79
CA SER A 18 -14.65 -28.47 -10.99
C SER A 18 -13.83 -28.14 -12.23
N LEU A 19 -14.50 -28.14 -13.38
CA LEU A 19 -14.16 -27.14 -14.38
C LEU A 19 -14.21 -25.82 -13.57
N GLN A 20 -13.08 -25.37 -13.06
CA GLN A 20 -12.88 -23.94 -12.91
C GLN A 20 -12.93 -23.45 -14.35
N MET A 21 -14.15 -23.15 -14.81
CA MET A 21 -14.35 -22.17 -15.84
C MET A 21 -13.39 -21.06 -15.46
N LYS A 22 -12.34 -20.85 -16.26
CA LYS A 22 -11.67 -19.55 -16.26
C LYS A 22 -12.82 -18.58 -16.45
N LYS A 23 -13.25 -17.95 -15.35
CA LYS A 23 -14.25 -16.91 -15.37
C LYS A 23 -13.64 -15.90 -16.31
N ASP A 24 -14.20 -15.80 -17.51
CA ASP A 24 -13.73 -14.89 -18.53
C ASP A 24 -13.73 -13.52 -17.85
N GLU A 25 -12.56 -13.05 -17.40
CA GLU A 25 -12.47 -11.80 -16.66
C GLU A 25 -13.03 -10.75 -17.61
N ASN A 26 -14.17 -10.15 -17.25
CA ASN A 26 -14.82 -9.18 -18.10
C ASN A 26 -13.78 -8.10 -18.44
N LYS A 27 -13.58 -7.83 -19.73
CA LYS A 27 -12.59 -6.84 -20.22
C LYS A 27 -12.75 -5.50 -19.50
N GLU A 28 -13.98 -5.12 -19.12
CA GLU A 28 -14.24 -3.89 -18.35
C GLU A 28 -13.69 -3.97 -16.91
N GLU A 29 -13.85 -5.11 -16.23
CA GLU A 29 -13.33 -5.33 -14.87
C GLU A 29 -11.79 -5.27 -14.83
N ILE A 30 -11.13 -5.77 -15.88
CA ILE A 30 -9.67 -5.67 -16.03
C ILE A 30 -9.21 -4.21 -16.07
N ILE A 31 -9.95 -3.34 -16.77
CA ILE A 31 -9.63 -1.91 -16.86
C ILE A 31 -9.75 -1.26 -15.47
N TYR A 32 -10.86 -1.50 -14.77
CA TYR A 32 -11.05 -0.98 -13.41
C TYR A 32 -9.93 -1.43 -12.46
N LYS A 33 -9.62 -2.73 -12.45
CA LYS A 33 -8.56 -3.33 -11.66
C LYS A 33 -7.20 -2.70 -11.95
N THR A 34 -6.89 -2.46 -13.21
CA THR A 34 -5.62 -1.85 -13.64
C THR A 34 -5.51 -0.41 -13.16
N LEU A 35 -6.53 0.42 -13.42
CA LEU A 35 -6.55 1.82 -12.98
C LEU A 35 -6.46 1.93 -11.46
N TYR A 36 -7.18 1.06 -10.74
CA TYR A 36 -7.15 0.95 -9.29
C TYR A 36 -5.76 0.57 -8.76
N GLN A 37 -5.15 -0.50 -9.30
CA GLN A 37 -3.83 -0.96 -8.88
C GLN A 37 -2.72 0.05 -9.20
N ASN A 38 -2.85 0.83 -10.27
CA ASN A 38 -1.88 1.85 -10.64
C ASN A 38 -2.16 3.22 -10.03
N TRP A 39 -3.15 3.34 -9.14
CA TRP A 39 -3.53 4.60 -8.49
C TRP A 39 -3.89 5.72 -9.47
N GLN A 40 -4.42 5.36 -10.64
CA GLN A 40 -4.92 6.28 -11.65
C GLN A 40 -6.35 6.73 -11.28
N LEU A 41 -6.49 7.32 -10.08
CA LEU A 41 -7.79 7.53 -9.43
C LEU A 41 -8.72 8.47 -10.21
N ASP A 42 -8.19 9.48 -10.90
CA ASP A 42 -8.99 10.41 -11.71
C ASP A 42 -9.54 9.71 -12.97
N GLN A 43 -8.71 8.86 -13.59
CA GLN A 43 -9.12 8.04 -14.73
C GLN A 43 -10.13 6.96 -14.30
N LEU A 44 -9.92 6.35 -13.12
CA LEU A 44 -10.85 5.41 -12.51
C LEU A 44 -12.21 6.07 -12.28
N ARG A 45 -12.25 7.27 -11.68
CA ARG A 45 -13.48 8.05 -11.50
C ARG A 45 -14.18 8.32 -12.83
N THR A 46 -13.44 8.85 -13.80
CA THR A 46 -13.99 9.15 -15.13
C THR A 46 -14.60 7.91 -15.78
N LYS A 47 -13.94 6.74 -15.67
CA LYS A 47 -14.46 5.48 -16.20
C LYS A 47 -15.74 5.02 -15.49
N ILE A 48 -15.76 5.10 -14.16
CA ILE A 48 -16.94 4.79 -13.33
C ILE A 48 -18.13 5.65 -13.75
N ASP A 49 -17.92 6.96 -13.91
CA ASP A 49 -18.98 7.91 -14.24
C ASP A 49 -19.55 7.65 -15.63
N LEU A 50 -18.68 7.42 -16.63
CA LEU A 50 -19.08 7.10 -18.00
C LEU A 50 -19.87 5.80 -18.09
N ASP A 51 -19.38 4.73 -17.46
CA ASP A 51 -20.08 3.44 -17.50
C ASP A 51 -21.37 3.47 -16.70
N SER A 52 -21.41 4.20 -15.58
CA SER A 52 -22.63 4.37 -14.80
C SER A 52 -23.71 5.10 -15.61
N ALA A 53 -23.32 6.07 -16.44
CA ALA A 53 -24.25 6.78 -17.33
C ALA A 53 -24.73 5.87 -18.48
N LYS A 54 -23.87 5.01 -19.00
CA LYS A 54 -24.19 4.14 -20.15
C LYS A 54 -24.97 2.88 -19.78
N TYR A 55 -24.64 2.26 -18.65
CA TYR A 55 -25.14 0.93 -18.27
C TYR A 55 -25.90 0.92 -16.93
N GLY A 56 -25.99 2.05 -16.24
CA GLY A 56 -26.52 2.13 -14.89
C GLY A 56 -25.55 1.59 -13.82
N LYS A 57 -25.92 1.73 -12.55
CA LYS A 57 -25.13 1.25 -11.40
C LYS A 57 -25.25 -0.26 -11.24
N ASN A 58 -24.32 -1.00 -11.85
CA ASN A 58 -24.20 -2.46 -11.66
C ASN A 58 -23.25 -2.81 -10.49
N PRO A 59 -23.21 -4.07 -10.00
CA PRO A 59 -22.39 -4.46 -8.87
C PRO A 59 -20.89 -4.15 -9.00
N THR A 60 -20.32 -4.28 -10.20
CA THR A 60 -18.91 -3.97 -10.47
C THR A 60 -18.63 -2.48 -10.29
N ILE A 61 -19.49 -1.62 -10.84
CA ILE A 61 -19.38 -0.16 -10.71
C ILE A 61 -19.50 0.25 -9.24
N ILE A 62 -20.47 -0.29 -8.52
CA ILE A 62 -20.68 -0.01 -7.09
C ILE A 62 -19.44 -0.40 -6.27
N TYR A 63 -18.85 -1.56 -6.56
CA TYR A 63 -17.62 -2.01 -5.91
C TYR A 63 -16.47 -1.03 -6.12
N TYR A 64 -16.19 -0.63 -7.38
CA TYR A 64 -15.07 0.25 -7.70
C TYR A 64 -15.30 1.70 -7.26
N GLU A 65 -16.55 2.15 -7.18
CA GLU A 65 -16.89 3.45 -6.57
C GLU A 65 -16.52 3.49 -5.10
N LYS A 66 -16.87 2.45 -4.33
CA LYS A 66 -16.46 2.32 -2.94
C LYS A 66 -14.93 2.22 -2.81
N ALA A 67 -14.30 1.35 -3.61
CA ALA A 67 -12.85 1.16 -3.58
C ALA A 67 -12.08 2.44 -3.95
N LEU A 68 -12.61 3.27 -4.86
CA LEU A 68 -12.05 4.58 -5.19
C LEU A 68 -12.07 5.51 -3.98
N LEU A 69 -13.17 5.59 -3.24
CA LEU A 69 -13.27 6.42 -2.03
C LEU A 69 -12.28 5.96 -0.95
N GLU A 70 -12.16 4.65 -0.76
CA GLU A 70 -11.17 4.06 0.15
C GLU A 70 -9.74 4.46 -0.25
N ARG A 71 -9.39 4.37 -1.55
CA ARG A 71 -8.05 4.78 -2.02
C ARG A 71 -7.78 6.27 -1.93
N LEU A 72 -8.79 7.11 -2.16
CA LEU A 72 -8.65 8.56 -1.96
C LEU A 72 -8.34 8.87 -0.49
N ASN A 73 -8.99 8.16 0.43
CA ASN A 73 -8.68 8.25 1.86
C ASN A 73 -7.28 7.72 2.16
N ASP A 74 -6.90 6.54 1.67
CA ASP A 74 -5.56 5.98 1.88
C ASP A 74 -4.45 6.92 1.38
N LYS A 75 -4.66 7.58 0.24
CA LYS A 75 -3.74 8.60 -0.28
C LYS A 75 -3.57 9.74 0.72
N LYS A 76 -4.68 10.28 1.21
CA LYS A 76 -4.71 11.38 2.19
C LYS A 76 -3.99 10.96 3.48
N GLU A 77 -4.23 9.75 3.96
CA GLU A 77 -3.62 9.23 5.19
C GLU A 77 -2.09 9.11 5.09
N LEU A 78 -1.53 8.79 3.92
CA LEU A 78 -0.06 8.84 3.76
C LEU A 78 0.48 10.26 3.89
N PHE A 79 -0.18 11.26 3.31
CA PHE A 79 0.22 12.66 3.49
C PHE A 79 0.06 13.13 4.93
N ASN A 80 -1.02 12.72 5.61
CA ASN A 80 -1.23 13.02 7.02
C ASN A 80 -0.12 12.41 7.88
N LEU A 81 0.28 11.15 7.62
CA LEU A 81 1.39 10.49 8.29
C LEU A 81 2.68 11.31 8.14
N LEU A 82 3.05 11.69 6.91
CA LEU A 82 4.26 12.47 6.63
C LEU A 82 4.24 13.84 7.32
N ASN A 83 3.12 14.56 7.25
CA ASN A 83 2.98 15.87 7.88
C ASN A 83 3.02 15.78 9.40
N LYS A 84 2.44 14.72 9.99
CA LYS A 84 2.48 14.50 11.42
C LYS A 84 3.90 14.20 11.90
N ILE A 85 4.64 13.33 11.22
CA ILE A 85 6.07 13.08 11.50
C ILE A 85 6.87 14.39 11.43
N LYS A 86 6.69 15.18 10.37
CA LYS A 86 7.36 16.49 10.22
C LYS A 86 7.02 17.46 11.36
N THR A 87 5.80 17.40 11.87
CA THR A 87 5.34 18.28 12.96
C THR A 87 5.90 17.84 14.30
N GLU A 88 5.85 16.54 14.61
CA GLU A 88 6.41 15.96 15.83
C GLU A 88 7.91 16.23 15.95
N PHE A 89 8.66 16.16 14.83
CA PHE A 89 10.09 16.45 14.83
C PHE A 89 10.42 17.87 15.29
N LYS A 90 9.57 18.86 14.99
CA LYS A 90 9.75 20.25 15.48
C LYS A 90 9.70 20.35 17.00
N SER A 91 9.01 19.40 17.64
CA SER A 91 8.88 19.29 19.09
C SER A 91 9.82 18.23 19.69
N ASN A 92 10.80 17.73 18.93
CA ASN A 92 11.68 16.63 19.34
C ASN A 92 10.95 15.31 19.66
N GLU A 93 9.79 15.07 19.03
CA GLU A 93 8.99 13.85 19.20
C GLU A 93 9.10 12.92 17.98
N ILE A 94 8.99 11.61 18.21
CA ILE A 94 9.07 10.57 17.15
C ILE A 94 7.93 9.54 17.23
N ILE A 95 6.84 9.85 17.93
CA ILE A 95 5.79 8.87 18.28
C ILE A 95 5.14 8.25 17.04
N THR A 96 4.77 9.08 16.07
CA THR A 96 4.11 8.63 14.85
C THR A 96 5.08 7.87 13.94
N LEU A 97 6.33 8.31 13.87
CA LEU A 97 7.37 7.58 13.15
C LEU A 97 7.55 6.19 13.76
N ASP A 98 7.71 6.09 15.08
CA ASP A 98 7.91 4.82 15.79
C ASP A 98 6.77 3.82 15.54
N LYS A 99 5.52 4.30 15.56
CA LYS A 99 4.34 3.47 15.25
C LYS A 99 4.26 3.04 13.79
N ALA A 100 4.81 3.84 12.88
CA ALA A 100 4.77 3.58 11.44
C ALA A 100 5.90 2.67 10.96
N LEU A 101 7.02 2.59 11.67
CA LEU A 101 8.14 1.71 11.32
C LEU A 101 7.75 0.24 11.51
N ASP A 102 7.67 -0.50 10.41
CA ASP A 102 7.45 -1.95 10.36
C ASP A 102 8.69 -2.64 9.78
N MET A 103 9.84 -2.36 10.39
CA MET A 103 11.14 -2.88 9.96
C MET A 103 11.80 -3.64 11.11
N PRO A 104 12.44 -4.80 10.85
CA PRO A 104 13.38 -5.40 11.80
C PRO A 104 14.60 -4.47 12.01
N LEU A 105 15.42 -4.78 13.03
CA LEU A 105 16.72 -4.19 13.47
C LEU A 105 17.19 -2.83 12.88
N LYS A 106 17.21 -2.63 11.56
CA LYS A 106 17.46 -1.31 10.91
C LYS A 106 16.51 -0.20 11.38
N GLY A 107 15.25 -0.51 11.67
CA GLY A 107 14.32 0.46 12.27
C GLY A 107 14.76 0.93 13.67
N ARG A 108 15.40 0.05 14.44
CA ARG A 108 16.01 0.41 15.73
C ARG A 108 17.25 1.29 15.54
N PHE A 109 18.09 1.00 14.54
CA PHE A 109 19.26 1.82 14.24
C PHE A 109 18.90 3.27 13.90
N ILE A 110 17.96 3.47 12.97
CA ILE A 110 17.45 4.81 12.63
C ILE A 110 16.85 5.51 13.86
N LYS A 111 16.11 4.76 14.70
CA LYS A 111 15.56 5.31 15.95
C LYS A 111 16.64 5.77 16.92
N GLU A 112 17.69 4.96 17.12
CA GLU A 112 18.80 5.34 17.99
C GLU A 112 19.59 6.53 17.44
N GLU A 113 19.81 6.59 16.12
CA GLU A 113 20.44 7.78 15.51
C GLU A 113 19.59 9.04 15.68
N LEU A 114 18.28 8.95 15.43
CA LEU A 114 17.37 10.10 15.57
C LEU A 114 17.26 10.60 17.01
N LYS A 115 17.39 9.74 18.02
CA LYS A 115 17.39 10.15 19.44
C LYS A 115 18.61 10.99 19.82
N ASN A 116 19.71 10.86 19.10
CA ASN A 116 20.96 11.58 19.38
C ASN A 116 21.02 12.95 18.69
N ILE A 117 19.98 13.33 17.94
CA ILE A 117 19.91 14.57 17.18
C ILE A 117 18.81 15.46 17.78
N ASP A 118 19.06 16.77 17.83
CA ASP A 118 18.03 17.76 18.10
C ASP A 118 17.14 17.93 16.86
N LEU A 119 16.12 17.07 16.75
CA LEU A 119 15.15 17.04 15.65
C LEU A 119 14.44 18.37 15.41
N SER A 120 14.35 19.26 16.42
CA SER A 120 13.76 20.58 16.27
C SER A 120 14.51 21.45 15.24
N LYS A 121 15.80 21.17 15.04
CA LYS A 121 16.66 21.81 14.03
C LYS A 121 16.65 21.08 12.68
N LEU A 122 16.04 19.91 12.60
CA LEU A 122 15.94 19.10 11.39
C LEU A 122 14.80 19.62 10.51
N THR A 123 15.13 20.03 9.28
CA THR A 123 14.12 20.35 8.27
C THR A 123 13.88 19.14 7.38
N ILE A 124 12.64 18.66 7.34
CA ILE A 124 12.23 17.57 6.47
C ILE A 124 11.45 18.10 5.26
N ASN A 125 11.87 17.69 4.07
CA ASN A 125 11.10 17.83 2.84
C ASN A 125 10.94 16.46 2.17
N TYR A 126 9.88 16.29 1.37
CA TYR A 126 9.66 15.04 0.67
C TYR A 126 9.11 15.28 -0.73
N THR A 127 9.48 14.41 -1.67
CA THR A 127 8.85 14.39 -2.99
C THR A 127 7.44 13.82 -2.88
N LYS A 128 6.57 14.17 -3.84
CA LYS A 128 5.23 13.56 -3.91
C LYS A 128 5.35 12.02 -3.94
N PRO A 129 4.64 11.29 -3.06
CA PRO A 129 4.63 9.83 -3.10
C PRO A 129 4.12 9.28 -4.43
N GLN A 130 4.84 8.29 -4.94
CA GLN A 130 4.44 7.45 -6.06
C GLN A 130 3.81 6.19 -5.51
N PHE A 131 2.62 5.85 -6.00
CA PHE A 131 1.82 4.76 -5.47
C PHE A 131 1.67 3.64 -6.49
N GLN A 132 1.68 2.39 -6.02
CA GLN A 132 1.41 1.21 -6.83
C GLN A 132 0.90 0.07 -5.94
N ARG A 133 -0.27 -0.49 -6.25
CA ARG A 133 -0.96 -1.52 -5.48
C ARG A 133 -1.08 -1.10 -4.01
N ASP A 134 -0.60 -1.91 -3.08
CA ASP A 134 -0.54 -1.65 -1.64
C ASP A 134 0.74 -0.93 -1.22
N LYS A 135 1.53 -0.39 -2.15
CA LYS A 135 2.82 0.24 -1.86
C LYS A 135 2.84 1.71 -2.26
N ALA A 136 3.73 2.45 -1.61
CA ALA A 136 4.11 3.79 -2.02
C ALA A 136 5.61 4.00 -1.82
N SER A 137 6.18 5.01 -2.47
CA SER A 137 7.54 5.45 -2.20
C SER A 137 7.74 6.92 -2.50
N ASN A 138 8.68 7.54 -1.80
CA ASN A 138 9.17 8.88 -2.09
C ASN A 138 10.61 9.04 -1.63
N ILE A 139 11.21 10.16 -2.01
CA ILE A 139 12.46 10.64 -1.45
C ILE A 139 12.12 11.58 -0.30
N ILE A 140 12.85 11.46 0.81
CA ILE A 140 12.83 12.39 1.93
C ILE A 140 14.20 13.03 2.04
N ALA A 141 14.25 14.36 2.13
CA ALA A 141 15.46 15.12 2.40
C ALA A 141 15.46 15.56 3.86
N PHE A 142 16.51 15.20 4.59
CA PHE A 142 16.80 15.61 5.95
C PHE A 142 17.89 16.66 5.89
N ARG A 143 17.55 17.91 6.24
CA ARG A 143 18.51 19.00 6.35
C ARG A 143 18.79 19.30 7.82
N TYR A 144 20.03 19.18 8.22
CA TYR A 144 20.50 19.52 9.55
C TYR A 144 21.76 20.37 9.44
N ALA A 145 21.71 21.60 9.96
CA ALA A 145 22.73 22.61 9.70
C ALA A 145 23.00 22.78 8.18
N GLU A 146 24.23 22.56 7.74
CA GLU A 146 24.65 22.67 6.34
C GLU A 146 24.55 21.34 5.56
N GLU A 147 24.26 20.24 6.25
CA GLU A 147 24.21 18.91 5.66
C GLU A 147 22.80 18.57 5.17
N ILE A 148 22.73 17.91 4.01
CA ILE A 148 21.48 17.37 3.45
C ILE A 148 21.69 15.90 3.14
N MET A 149 20.95 15.05 3.82
CA MET A 149 20.86 13.62 3.54
C MET A 149 19.57 13.30 2.81
N TYR A 150 19.65 12.43 1.81
CA TYR A 150 18.49 11.98 1.04
C TYR A 150 18.19 10.53 1.35
N PHE A 151 16.92 10.22 1.62
CA PHE A 151 16.46 8.87 1.93
C PHE A 151 15.41 8.43 0.94
N GLN A 152 15.61 7.27 0.33
CA GLN A 152 14.55 6.53 -0.34
C GLN A 152 13.70 5.84 0.72
N VAL A 153 12.41 6.17 0.78
CA VAL A 153 11.48 5.57 1.73
C VAL A 153 10.41 4.79 0.99
N GLN A 154 10.12 3.58 1.46
CA GLN A 154 9.09 2.71 0.91
C GLN A 154 8.05 2.40 1.98
N TYR A 155 6.80 2.40 1.56
CA TYR A 155 5.63 2.20 2.40
C TYR A 155 4.82 1.01 1.91
N LYS A 156 4.14 0.35 2.84
CA LYS A 156 3.13 -0.67 2.57
C LYS A 156 1.86 -0.37 3.35
N LEU A 157 0.72 -0.48 2.70
CA LEU A 157 -0.61 -0.35 3.29
C LEU A 157 -0.99 -1.69 3.91
N ILE A 158 -1.05 -1.75 5.23
CA ILE A 158 -1.36 -2.96 5.99
C ILE A 158 -2.52 -2.64 6.92
N ASN A 159 -3.64 -3.35 6.80
CA ASN A 159 -4.85 -3.14 7.61
C ASN A 159 -5.27 -1.65 7.66
N ASN A 160 -5.33 -1.01 6.49
CA ASN A 160 -5.71 0.41 6.32
C ASN A 160 -4.75 1.40 7.00
N SER A 161 -3.52 0.98 7.33
CA SER A 161 -2.49 1.85 7.91
C SER A 161 -1.20 1.77 7.08
N TRP A 162 -0.62 2.92 6.77
CA TRP A 162 0.66 2.98 6.10
C TRP A 162 1.80 2.67 7.06
N LYS A 163 2.61 1.68 6.68
CA LYS A 163 3.83 1.29 7.39
C LYS A 163 5.06 1.59 6.55
N ILE A 164 6.10 2.12 7.18
CA ILE A 164 7.42 2.30 6.58
C ILE A 164 8.13 0.95 6.64
N ILE A 165 8.38 0.37 5.47
CA ILE A 165 8.97 -0.98 5.32
C ILE A 165 10.43 -0.94 4.84
N ASN A 166 10.87 0.21 4.32
CA ASN A 166 12.27 0.44 3.98
C ASN A 166 12.59 1.93 4.10
N PHE A 167 13.78 2.22 4.61
CA PHE A 167 14.31 3.56 4.77
C PHE A 167 15.81 3.49 4.51
N GLN A 168 16.24 3.99 3.35
CA GLN A 168 17.61 3.81 2.88
C GLN A 168 18.18 5.13 2.40
N GLU A 169 19.36 5.48 2.90
CA GLU A 169 20.12 6.63 2.42
C GLU A 169 20.52 6.44 0.94
N ARG A 170 20.32 7.49 0.15
CA ARG A 170 20.84 7.60 -1.21
C ARG A 170 22.25 8.19 -1.12
N ARG A 171 23.25 7.31 -1.29
CA ARG A 171 24.64 7.73 -1.51
C ARG A 171 24.84 8.28 -2.91
#